data_AF-A0A7S2ICP4-F1
#
_entry.id   AF-A0A7S2ICP4-F1
#
_cell.length_a   1.000
_cell.length_b   1.000
_cell.length_c   1.000
_cell.angle_alpha   90.00
_cell.angle_beta   90.00
_cell.angle_gamma   90.00
#
_symmetry.space_group_name_H-M   'P 1'
#
loop_
_entity.id
_entity.type
_entity.pdbx_description
1 polymer ?
#
loop_
_entity_poly.entity_id
_entity_poly.type
_entity_poly.pdbx_seq_one_letter_code
_entity_poly.pdbx_strand_id
1 'polypeptide(L)'
;KPLKKEHALTRLPHVVAGLDFLAPRCLLAVVDQGGLLSVWRVRPHPDKWMRLYFLRNMPTVGNLGKELELADAAAEHQRPIPLTAVRFAPLQQGPGPGAAQQPLLYTADGKGCLRCWSLAPLCERRGIRDCDLPALFEREYHVRLQLAGGG
;
A
#
# COMPACT_ATOMS: atom_id res chain seq x y z
N LYS A 1 -17.65 13.67 24.26
CA LYS A 1 -16.58 14.03 23.30
C LYS A 1 -16.90 13.36 21.96
N PRO A 2 -16.90 14.07 20.82
CA PRO A 2 -17.23 13.45 19.54
C PRO A 2 -16.20 12.38 19.19
N LEU A 3 -16.67 11.14 19.01
CA LEU A 3 -15.88 9.91 18.80
C LEU A 3 -15.22 9.80 17.42
N LYS A 4 -15.40 10.79 16.54
CA LYS A 4 -14.96 10.73 15.14
C LYS A 4 -13.85 11.75 14.87
N LYS A 5 -12.62 11.26 14.77
CA LYS A 5 -11.57 11.95 14.01
C LYS A 5 -11.55 11.33 12.61
N GLU A 6 -11.99 12.11 11.63
CA GLU A 6 -11.89 11.75 10.23
C GLU A 6 -10.51 12.13 9.70
N HIS A 7 -9.95 11.30 8.81
CA HIS A 7 -8.74 11.62 8.08
C HIS A 7 -8.98 11.36 6.60
N ALA A 8 -8.74 12.36 5.76
CA ALA A 8 -8.92 12.27 4.33
C ALA A 8 -7.55 12.22 3.63
N LEU A 9 -7.37 11.23 2.75
CA LEU A 9 -6.22 11.16 1.85
C LEU A 9 -6.52 11.99 0.59
N THR A 10 -6.08 13.25 0.55
CA THR A 10 -6.41 14.20 -0.54
C THR A 10 -5.44 14.17 -1.72
N ARG A 11 -4.40 13.35 -1.68
CA ARG A 11 -3.32 13.31 -2.70
C ARG A 11 -3.57 12.31 -3.83
N LEU A 12 -4.81 11.88 -4.00
CA LEU A 12 -5.21 10.93 -5.04
C LEU A 12 -5.75 11.74 -6.23
N PRO A 13 -5.06 11.71 -7.39
CA PRO A 13 -5.38 12.60 -8.51
C PRO A 13 -6.67 12.22 -9.23
N HIS A 14 -7.17 11.00 -9.05
CA HIS A 14 -8.38 10.50 -9.70
C HIS A 14 -9.30 9.79 -8.70
N VAL A 15 -10.49 9.39 -9.18
CA VAL A 15 -11.47 8.62 -8.41
C VAL A 15 -10.86 7.30 -7.97
N VAL A 16 -10.98 7.00 -6.67
CA VAL A 16 -10.55 5.72 -6.09
C VAL A 16 -11.40 4.60 -6.66
N ALA A 17 -10.76 3.62 -7.27
CA ALA A 17 -11.41 2.44 -7.84
C ALA A 17 -11.36 1.24 -6.89
N GLY A 18 -10.36 1.17 -6.01
CA GLY A 18 -10.22 0.09 -5.06
C GLY A 18 -9.27 0.42 -3.93
N LEU A 19 -9.46 -0.26 -2.81
CA LEU A 19 -8.57 -0.22 -1.66
C LEU A 19 -8.53 -1.59 -1.00
N ASP A 20 -7.40 -1.92 -0.37
CA ASP A 20 -7.29 -3.10 0.49
C ASP A 20 -6.28 -2.85 1.62
N PHE A 21 -6.39 -3.61 2.70
CA PHE A 21 -5.62 -3.41 3.92
C PHE A 21 -4.90 -4.70 4.36
N LEU A 22 -3.57 -4.61 4.48
CA LEU A 22 -2.74 -5.65 5.07
C LEU A 22 -2.55 -5.37 6.56
N ALA A 23 -3.46 -5.94 7.37
CA ALA A 23 -3.50 -5.70 8.81
C ALA A 23 -2.17 -6.00 9.53
N PRO A 24 -1.50 -7.14 9.32
CA PRO A 24 -0.29 -7.47 10.08
C PRO A 24 0.85 -6.46 9.90
N ARG A 25 0.83 -5.65 8.83
CA ARG A 25 1.88 -4.64 8.54
C ARG A 25 1.35 -3.21 8.54
N CYS A 26 0.09 -3.00 8.89
CA CYS A 26 -0.58 -1.70 8.81
C CYS A 26 -0.39 -0.99 7.46
N LEU A 27 -0.57 -1.72 6.36
CA LEU A 27 -0.42 -1.16 5.01
C LEU A 27 -1.77 -1.04 4.32
N LEU A 28 -2.05 0.13 3.75
CA LEU A 28 -3.21 0.39 2.90
C LEU A 28 -2.73 0.52 1.45
N ALA A 29 -3.24 -0.33 0.58
CA ALA A 29 -3.08 -0.18 -0.86
C ALA A 29 -4.31 0.54 -1.42
N VAL A 30 -4.10 1.52 -2.30
CA VAL A 30 -5.16 2.28 -2.97
C VAL A 30 -4.86 2.34 -4.45
N VAL A 31 -5.87 2.07 -5.27
CA VAL A 31 -5.82 2.22 -6.72
C VAL A 31 -6.87 3.21 -7.23
N ASP A 32 -6.53 3.96 -8.27
CA ASP A 32 -7.42 4.95 -8.87
C ASP A 32 -7.67 4.72 -10.38
N GLN A 33 -8.69 5.39 -10.90
CA GLN A 33 -9.08 5.32 -12.31
C GLN A 33 -8.06 5.97 -13.27
N GLY A 34 -7.06 6.69 -12.77
CA GLY A 34 -5.93 7.17 -13.57
C GLY A 34 -4.76 6.20 -13.59
N GLY A 35 -4.96 4.95 -13.14
CA GLY A 35 -3.95 3.91 -13.15
C GLY A 35 -2.91 4.03 -12.04
N LEU A 36 -3.11 4.89 -11.03
CA LEU A 36 -2.19 4.98 -9.91
C LEU A 36 -2.44 3.83 -8.93
N LEU A 37 -1.39 3.08 -8.59
CA LEU A 37 -1.31 2.27 -7.39
C LEU A 37 -0.48 3.03 -6.36
N SER A 38 -0.94 3.11 -5.12
CA SER A 38 -0.19 3.70 -4.01
C SER A 38 -0.31 2.85 -2.75
N VAL A 39 0.79 2.75 -2.00
CA VAL A 39 0.86 2.02 -0.73
C VAL A 39 1.20 2.99 0.40
N TRP A 40 0.40 2.95 1.45
CA TRP A 40 0.45 3.87 2.58
C TRP A 40 0.65 3.10 3.87
N ARG A 41 1.45 3.68 4.78
CA ARG A 41 1.46 3.23 6.16
C ARG A 41 0.24 3.82 6.87
N VAL A 42 -0.45 3.05 7.70
CA VAL A 42 -1.60 3.55 8.49
C VAL A 42 -1.40 3.36 9.98
N ARG A 43 -2.43 3.66 10.77
CA ARG A 43 -2.42 3.47 12.23
C ARG A 43 -2.02 2.03 12.60
N PRO A 44 -1.36 1.84 13.75
CA PRO A 44 -1.11 2.83 14.83
C PRO A 44 0.24 3.57 14.76
N HIS A 45 0.98 3.46 13.65
CA HIS A 45 2.34 4.00 13.55
C HIS A 45 2.43 5.54 13.68
N PRO A 46 3.58 6.08 14.16
CA PRO A 46 3.79 7.53 14.26
C PRO A 46 3.79 8.22 12.89
N ASP A 47 4.29 7.54 11.86
CA ASP A 47 4.32 7.94 10.45
C ASP A 47 3.09 7.46 9.67
N LYS A 48 1.94 7.32 10.34
CA LYS A 48 0.66 7.02 9.68
C LYS A 48 0.33 8.04 8.60
N TRP A 49 -0.30 7.55 7.54
CA TRP A 49 -0.65 8.29 6.32
C TRP A 49 0.54 8.75 5.47
N MET A 50 1.74 8.20 5.73
CA MET A 50 2.89 8.36 4.84
C MET A 50 2.75 7.42 3.63
N ARG A 51 2.86 7.99 2.42
CA ARG A 51 2.95 7.21 1.18
C ARG A 51 4.33 6.57 1.08
N LEU A 52 4.38 5.25 1.12
CA LEU A 52 5.62 4.47 1.10
C LEU A 52 6.09 4.15 -0.33
N TYR A 53 5.12 3.96 -1.23
CA TYR A 53 5.35 3.59 -2.61
C TYR A 53 4.21 4.08 -3.51
N PHE A 54 4.50 4.31 -4.79
CA PHE A 54 3.50 4.48 -5.83
C PHE A 54 4.02 4.00 -7.18
N LEU A 55 3.09 3.65 -8.07
CA LEU A 55 3.34 3.20 -9.42
C LEU A 55 2.20 3.65 -10.33
N ARG A 56 2.49 4.02 -11.57
CA ARG A 56 1.47 4.21 -12.62
C ARG A 56 1.40 2.95 -13.48
N ASN A 57 0.20 2.42 -13.68
CA ASN A 57 -0.07 1.26 -14.53
C ASN A 57 0.04 1.68 -16.00
N MET A 58 1.26 1.70 -16.53
CA MET A 58 1.51 2.04 -17.92
C MET A 58 1.22 0.84 -18.83
N PRO A 59 0.80 1.07 -20.09
CA PRO A 59 0.69 0.02 -21.09
C PRO A 59 2.09 -0.47 -21.50
N THR A 60 2.73 -1.34 -20.70
CA THR A 60 4.03 -1.90 -21.10
C THR A 60 3.89 -2.98 -22.16
N VAL A 61 4.72 -2.85 -23.20
CA VAL A 61 4.94 -3.85 -24.25
C VAL A 61 6.16 -4.68 -23.83
N GLY A 62 5.93 -5.78 -23.09
CA GLY A 62 6.92 -6.85 -22.87
C GLY A 62 8.16 -6.52 -22.00
N ASN A 63 8.34 -7.31 -20.94
CA ASN A 63 9.54 -7.48 -20.09
C ASN A 63 9.73 -6.49 -18.92
N LEU A 64 9.32 -6.94 -17.72
CA LEU A 64 9.47 -6.30 -16.40
C LEU A 64 10.92 -5.95 -15.96
N GLY A 65 11.96 -6.41 -16.67
CA GLY A 65 13.35 -6.27 -16.23
C GLY A 65 13.97 -4.88 -16.41
N LYS A 66 13.39 -4.02 -17.26
CA LYS A 66 13.97 -2.71 -17.64
C LYS A 66 13.07 -1.50 -17.31
N GLU A 67 11.99 -1.72 -16.55
CA GLU A 67 10.93 -0.71 -16.30
C GLU A 67 11.37 0.50 -15.46
N LEU A 68 12.51 0.45 -14.75
CA LEU A 68 12.92 1.58 -13.89
C LEU A 68 13.70 2.69 -14.61
N GLU A 69 14.26 2.43 -15.81
CA GLU A 69 15.19 3.37 -16.46
C GLU A 69 14.66 3.98 -17.77
N LEU A 70 13.58 3.44 -18.35
CA LEU A 70 13.00 3.91 -19.63
C LEU A 70 11.71 4.73 -19.48
N ALA A 71 11.23 4.95 -18.26
CA ALA A 71 9.97 5.66 -18.01
C ALA A 71 10.02 7.16 -18.40
N ASP A 72 11.19 7.76 -18.51
CA ASP A 72 11.31 9.21 -18.78
C ASP A 72 11.42 9.57 -20.27
N ALA A 73 11.83 8.65 -21.15
CA ALA A 73 12.13 8.96 -22.55
C ALA A 73 11.05 8.56 -23.57
N ALA A 74 10.13 7.65 -23.24
CA ALA A 74 9.10 7.15 -24.18
C ALA A 74 7.64 7.43 -23.74
N ALA A 75 7.45 8.12 -22.62
CA ALA A 75 6.13 8.23 -21.97
C ALA A 75 5.22 9.35 -22.48
N GLU A 76 5.66 10.20 -23.43
CA GLU A 76 4.86 11.39 -23.83
C GLU A 76 3.50 11.06 -24.48
N HIS A 77 3.29 9.83 -24.96
CA HIS A 77 2.05 9.47 -25.66
C HIS A 77 1.24 8.33 -25.03
N GLN A 78 1.76 7.67 -23.99
CA GLN A 78 1.06 6.55 -23.37
C GLN A 78 0.27 7.02 -22.15
N ARG A 79 -1.07 6.90 -22.22
CA ARG A 79 -1.91 7.13 -21.04
C ARG A 79 -1.89 5.91 -20.13
N PRO A 80 -1.77 6.10 -18.80
CA PRO A 80 -1.95 5.00 -17.85
C PRO A 80 -3.28 4.27 -18.06
N ILE A 81 -3.28 2.96 -17.86
CA ILE A 81 -4.48 2.14 -17.90
C ILE A 81 -5.15 2.19 -16.52
N PRO A 82 -6.44 2.55 -16.43
CA PRO A 82 -7.19 2.56 -15.17
C PRO A 82 -7.04 1.25 -14.40
N LEU A 83 -6.75 1.34 -13.11
CA LEU A 83 -6.81 0.19 -12.22
C LEU A 83 -8.24 0.07 -11.69
N THR A 84 -8.75 -1.16 -11.61
CA THR A 84 -10.15 -1.44 -11.24
C THR A 84 -10.27 -2.22 -9.94
N ALA A 85 -9.22 -2.93 -9.54
CA ALA A 85 -9.19 -3.65 -8.27
C ALA A 85 -7.78 -3.76 -7.71
N VAL A 86 -7.71 -3.93 -6.39
CA VAL A 86 -6.48 -4.21 -5.66
C VAL A 86 -6.80 -5.16 -4.51
N ARG A 87 -5.90 -6.12 -4.25
CA ARG A 87 -6.07 -7.07 -3.15
C ARG A 87 -4.74 -7.63 -2.66
N PHE A 88 -4.49 -7.56 -1.36
CA PHE A 88 -3.40 -8.31 -0.73
C PHE A 88 -3.70 -9.80 -0.76
N ALA A 89 -2.69 -10.60 -1.08
CA ALA A 89 -2.78 -12.03 -0.91
C ALA A 89 -2.92 -12.37 0.58
N PRO A 90 -3.71 -13.40 0.93
CA PRO A 90 -3.57 -14.02 2.24
C PRO A 90 -2.11 -14.39 2.47
N LEU A 91 -1.59 -14.14 3.67
CA LEU A 91 -0.23 -14.51 4.02
C LEU A 91 -0.13 -16.04 3.99
N GLN A 92 0.38 -16.57 2.88
CA GLN A 92 0.64 -18.00 2.76
C GLN A 92 1.95 -18.30 3.48
N GLN A 93 1.92 -19.33 4.32
CA GLN A 93 3.15 -19.91 4.85
C GLN A 93 3.96 -20.41 3.65
N GLY A 94 5.21 -19.96 3.54
CA GLY A 94 6.07 -20.45 2.46
C GLY A 94 6.25 -21.97 2.57
N PRO A 95 6.70 -22.64 1.49
CA PRO A 95 6.75 -24.10 1.41
C PRO A 95 7.79 -24.77 2.32
N GLY A 96 8.35 -24.06 3.30
CA GLY A 96 9.35 -24.59 4.22
C GLY A 96 9.27 -23.98 5.62
N PRO A 97 9.72 -24.73 6.64
CA PRO A 97 9.84 -24.22 8.00
C PRO A 97 10.81 -23.02 8.01
N GLY A 98 10.32 -21.86 8.42
CA GLY A 98 11.09 -20.61 8.47
C GLY A 98 11.02 -19.73 7.22
N ALA A 99 10.28 -20.13 6.18
CA ALA A 99 10.04 -19.26 5.02
C ALA A 99 9.22 -18.04 5.45
N ALA A 100 9.86 -16.86 5.45
CA ALA A 100 9.21 -15.60 5.79
C ALA A 100 8.00 -15.36 4.88
N GLN A 101 6.85 -15.03 5.47
CA GLN A 101 5.64 -14.70 4.72
C GLN A 101 5.91 -13.48 3.85
N GLN A 102 5.86 -13.66 2.53
CA GLN A 102 6.04 -12.58 1.58
C GLN A 102 4.69 -11.92 1.31
N PRO A 103 4.57 -10.60 1.54
CA PRO A 103 3.36 -9.87 1.19
C PRO A 103 3.27 -9.75 -0.34
N LEU A 104 2.27 -10.41 -0.91
CA LEU A 104 1.93 -10.25 -2.32
C LEU A 104 0.73 -9.32 -2.46
N LEU A 105 0.73 -8.51 -3.52
CA LEU A 105 -0.35 -7.60 -3.86
C LEU A 105 -0.80 -7.89 -5.29
N TYR A 106 -2.09 -8.12 -5.49
CA TYR A 106 -2.71 -8.31 -6.79
C TYR A 106 -3.40 -7.03 -7.23
N THR A 107 -3.33 -6.73 -8.52
CA THR A 107 -4.08 -5.63 -9.14
C THR A 107 -4.74 -6.10 -10.42
N ALA A 108 -5.95 -5.61 -10.66
CA ALA A 108 -6.64 -5.76 -11.94
C ALA A 108 -6.78 -4.40 -12.62
N ASP A 109 -6.73 -4.38 -13.94
CA ASP A 109 -6.92 -3.16 -14.73
C ASP A 109 -8.17 -3.19 -15.63
N GLY A 110 -8.49 -2.04 -16.22
CA GLY A 110 -9.65 -1.87 -17.09
C GLY A 110 -9.56 -2.62 -18.43
N LYS A 111 -8.43 -3.27 -18.73
CA LYS A 111 -8.26 -4.13 -19.91
C LYS A 111 -8.36 -5.62 -19.57
N GLY A 112 -8.66 -5.95 -18.31
CA GLY A 112 -8.74 -7.34 -17.84
C GLY A 112 -7.38 -7.96 -17.54
N CYS A 113 -6.29 -7.18 -17.48
CA CYS A 113 -4.99 -7.70 -17.08
C CYS A 113 -4.91 -7.83 -15.55
N LEU A 114 -4.33 -8.94 -15.10
CA LEU A 114 -4.01 -9.19 -13.70
C LEU A 114 -2.50 -9.15 -13.49
N ARG A 115 -2.05 -8.48 -12.43
CA ARG A 115 -0.63 -8.40 -12.04
C ARG A 115 -0.47 -8.81 -10.58
N CYS A 116 0.66 -9.44 -10.28
CA CYS A 116 1.07 -9.80 -8.93
C CYS A 116 2.39 -9.08 -8.61
N TRP A 117 2.43 -8.43 -7.46
CA TRP A 117 3.56 -7.64 -6.99
C TRP A 117 4.09 -8.23 -5.69
N SER A 118 5.38 -8.55 -5.63
CA SER A 118 6.04 -8.84 -4.35
C SER A 118 6.38 -7.52 -3.65
N LEU A 119 5.87 -7.34 -2.43
CA LEU A 119 6.20 -6.19 -1.60
C LEU A 119 7.38 -6.45 -0.67
N ALA A 120 8.05 -7.61 -0.77
CA ALA A 120 9.22 -7.92 0.05
C ALA A 120 10.34 -6.86 -0.08
N PRO A 121 10.74 -6.41 -1.30
CA PRO A 121 11.77 -5.37 -1.43
C PRO A 121 11.35 -4.01 -0.89
N LEU A 122 10.04 -3.69 -0.90
CA LEU A 122 9.52 -2.48 -0.27
C LEU A 122 9.62 -2.59 1.25
N CYS A 123 9.21 -3.74 1.80
CA CYS A 123 9.22 -3.98 3.24
C CYS A 123 10.63 -3.96 3.80
N GLU A 124 11.58 -4.60 3.13
CA GLU A 124 12.98 -4.60 3.50
C GLU A 124 13.56 -3.18 3.51
N ARG A 125 13.46 -2.45 2.41
CA ARG A 125 13.98 -1.07 2.28
C ARG A 125 13.37 -0.08 3.26
N ARG A 126 12.14 -0.31 3.70
CA ARG A 126 11.41 0.58 4.64
C ARG A 126 11.38 0.05 6.07
N GLY A 127 12.04 -1.08 6.35
CA GLY A 127 12.02 -1.70 7.68
C GLY A 127 10.62 -2.10 8.16
N ILE A 128 9.71 -2.43 7.23
CA ILE A 128 8.34 -2.83 7.55
C ILE A 128 8.34 -4.31 7.94
N ARG A 129 7.86 -4.57 9.14
CA ARG A 129 7.75 -5.92 9.71
C ARG A 129 6.31 -6.19 10.12
N ASP A 130 5.99 -7.44 10.36
CA ASP A 130 4.74 -7.79 11.02
C ASP A 130 4.75 -7.14 12.41
N CYS A 131 3.61 -6.56 12.76
CA CYS A 131 3.43 -5.74 13.94
C CYS A 131 2.53 -6.46 14.92
N ASP A 132 2.90 -6.43 16.20
CA ASP A 132 1.99 -6.74 17.28
C ASP A 132 0.97 -5.58 17.40
N LEU A 133 -0.14 -5.71 16.66
CA LEU A 133 -1.20 -4.70 16.63
C LEU A 133 -1.74 -4.42 18.04
N PRO A 134 -2.10 -5.43 18.86
CA PRO A 134 -2.50 -5.19 20.25
C PRO A 134 -1.52 -4.31 21.02
N ALA A 135 -0.23 -4.67 21.06
CA ALA A 135 0.77 -3.92 21.81
C ALA A 135 0.93 -2.46 21.30
N LEU A 136 0.85 -2.26 19.98
CA LEU A 136 0.93 -0.92 19.41
C LEU A 136 -0.33 -0.07 19.69
N PHE A 137 -1.52 -0.67 19.67
CA PHE A 137 -2.75 0.03 20.01
C PHE A 137 -2.81 0.41 21.50
N GLU A 138 -2.36 -0.48 22.39
CA GLU A 138 -2.22 -0.19 23.82
C GLU A 138 -1.27 0.98 24.05
N ARG A 139 -0.12 0.99 23.37
CA ARG A 139 0.83 2.11 23.44
C ARG A 139 0.22 3.42 22.96
N GLU A 140 -0.48 3.43 21.82
CA GLU A 140 -1.16 4.65 21.32
C GLU A 140 -2.25 5.12 22.30
N TYR A 141 -2.97 4.19 22.93
CA TYR A 141 -3.99 4.48 23.94
C TYR A 141 -3.40 5.14 25.19
N HIS A 142 -2.33 4.58 25.76
CA HIS A 142 -1.67 5.16 26.94
C HIS A 142 -1.12 6.56 26.68
N VAL A 143 -0.50 6.80 25.52
CA VAL A 143 -0.02 8.13 25.13
C VAL A 143 -1.18 9.14 25.08
N ARG A 144 -2.33 8.73 24.53
CA ARG A 144 -3.51 9.61 24.46
C ARG A 144 -4.12 9.90 25.83
N LEU A 145 -4.12 8.93 26.75
CA LEU A 145 -4.60 9.14 28.11
C LEU A 145 -3.73 10.16 28.86
N GLN A 146 -2.40 10.04 28.75
CA GLN A 146 -1.47 10.98 29.37
C GLN A 146 -1.68 12.42 28.86
N LEU A 147 -1.83 12.59 27.55
CA LEU A 147 -2.11 13.90 26.93
C LEU A 147 -3.48 14.48 27.32
N ALA A 148 -4.44 13.63 27.71
CA ALA A 148 -5.78 14.07 28.10
C ALA A 148 -5.92 14.42 29.58
N GLY A 149 -5.00 13.94 30.44
CA GLY A 149 -5.03 14.14 31.89
C GLY A 149 -4.08 15.22 32.43
N GLY A 150 -3.27 15.85 31.57
CA GLY A 150 -2.32 16.92 31.96
C GLY A 150 -2.84 18.35 31.74
N GLY A 151 -4.15 18.58 31.88
CA GLY A 151 -4.80 19.89 31.73
C GLY A 151 -5.33 20.43 33.04
#